data_AF-A0A1I4ZDW9-F1
#
_entry.id   AF-A0A1I4ZDW9-F1
#
_cell.length_a   1.000
_cell.length_b   1.000
_cell.length_c   1.000
_cell.angle_alpha   90.00
_cell.angle_beta   90.00
_cell.angle_gamma   90.00
#
_symmetry.space_group_name_H-M   'P 1'
#
loop_
_entity.id
_entity.type
_entity.pdbx_description
1 polymer ?
#
loop_
_entity_poly.entity_id
_entity_poly.type
_entity_poly.pdbx_seq_one_letter_code
_entity_poly.pdbx_strand_id
1 'polypeptide(L)' 'MMMWWWIIGFGLLFFVIFFYASKNKKGPVEKRPKSPMNILEERYAKGEITKEEFENQKETLNQN' A
#
# COMPACT_ATOMS: atom_id res chain seq x y z
N MET A 1 -28.74 24.71 26.22
CA MET A 1 -27.37 25.11 26.62
C MET A 1 -26.38 23.95 26.64
N MET A 2 -26.75 22.72 27.03
CA MET A 2 -25.81 21.58 27.10
C MET A 2 -25.63 20.78 25.79
N MET A 3 -26.52 20.94 24.81
CA MET A 3 -26.49 20.18 23.56
C MET A 3 -25.34 20.58 22.62
N TRP A 4 -24.79 21.78 22.77
CA TRP A 4 -23.68 22.30 21.98
C TRP A 4 -22.34 21.61 22.29
N TRP A 5 -22.17 21.08 23.50
CA TRP A 5 -20.95 20.38 23.92
C TRP A 5 -20.72 19.10 23.11
N TRP A 6 -21.78 18.43 22.69
CA TRP A 6 -21.69 17.24 21.85
C TRP A 6 -21.16 17.56 20.46
N ILE A 7 -21.55 18.70 19.88
CA ILE A 7 -21.07 19.15 18.57
C ILE A 7 -19.57 19.46 18.63
N ILE A 8 -19.12 20.10 19.71
CA ILE A 8 -17.70 20.41 19.92
C ILE A 8 -16.88 19.12 20.13
N GLY A 9 -17.39 18.19 20.95
CA GLY A 9 -16.74 16.90 21.19
C GLY A 9 -16.64 16.03 19.93
N PHE A 10 -17.74 15.89 19.17
CA PHE A 10 -17.75 15.16 17.91
C PHE A 10 -16.88 15.83 16.84
N GLY A 11 -16.89 17.16 16.76
CA GLY A 11 -16.01 17.90 15.86
C GLY A 11 -14.54 17.62 16.12
N LEU A 12 -14.12 17.62 17.38
CA LEU A 12 -12.74 17.30 17.76
C LEU A 12 -12.37 15.85 17.44
N LEU A 13 -13.25 14.89 17.77
CA LEU A 13 -13.04 13.48 17.47
C LEU A 13 -12.90 13.23 15.96
N PHE A 14 -13.80 13.82 15.17
CA PHE A 14 -13.78 13.71 13.72
C PHE A 14 -12.53 14.36 13.12
N PHE A 15 -12.07 15.49 13.66
CA PHE A 15 -10.85 16.17 13.23
C PHE A 15 -9.61 15.32 13.50
N VAL A 16 -9.51 14.69 14.68
CA VAL A 16 -8.39 13.78 15.01
C VAL A 16 -8.40 12.56 14.09
N ILE A 17 -9.55 11.91 13.91
CA ILE A 17 -9.67 10.74 13.02
C ILE A 17 -9.33 11.14 11.57
N PHE A 18 -9.85 12.27 11.08
CA PHE A 18 -9.59 12.74 9.72
C PHE A 18 -8.11 13.10 9.51
N PHE A 19 -7.48 13.75 10.50
CA PHE A 19 -6.07 14.12 10.43
C PHE A 19 -5.15 12.90 10.44
N TYR A 20 -5.43 11.89 11.29
CA TYR A 20 -4.70 10.62 11.30
C TYR A 20 -4.97 9.78 10.03
N ALA A 21 -6.21 9.70 9.58
CA ALA A 21 -6.57 8.99 8.35
C ALA A 21 -5.96 9.65 7.09
N SER A 22 -5.84 10.98 7.08
CA SER A 22 -5.20 11.74 5.99
C SER A 22 -3.69 11.57 6.00
N LYS A 23 -3.06 11.49 7.19
CA LYS A 23 -1.64 11.12 7.33
C LYS A 23 -1.32 9.70 6.85
N ASN A 24 -2.29 8.78 6.91
CA ASN A 24 -2.13 7.42 6.40
C ASN A 24 -2.33 7.29 4.88
N LYS A 25 -2.73 8.35 4.17
CA LYS A 25 -2.92 8.33 2.70
C LYS A 25 -1.80 9.02 1.91
N LYS A 26 -0.82 9.60 2.59
CA LYS A 26 0.36 10.22 1.95
C LYS A 26 1.60 10.05 2.82
N GLY A 27 1.93 8.81 3.20
CA GLY A 27 3.35 8.46 3.07
C GLY A 27 3.71 8.58 1.59
N PRO A 28 4.98 8.81 1.20
CA PRO A 28 5.36 8.46 -0.17
C PRO A 28 4.76 7.07 -0.44
N VAL A 29 4.40 6.77 -1.68
CA VAL A 29 4.50 5.37 -2.08
C VAL A 29 5.96 5.06 -1.77
N GLU A 30 6.23 4.57 -0.55
CA GLU A 30 7.35 3.72 -0.28
C GLU A 30 7.17 2.76 -1.43
N LYS A 31 8.06 2.91 -2.41
CA LYS A 31 8.53 1.79 -3.16
C LYS A 31 9.01 0.85 -2.07
N ARG A 32 8.08 0.14 -1.40
CA ARG A 32 8.34 -1.11 -0.71
C ARG A 32 9.28 -1.76 -1.69
N PRO A 33 10.54 -2.04 -1.32
CA PRO A 33 11.50 -2.62 -2.24
C PRO A 33 10.73 -3.75 -2.90
N LYS A 34 10.31 -3.55 -4.17
CA LYS A 34 9.34 -4.45 -4.78
C LYS A 34 10.07 -5.76 -4.68
N SER A 35 9.48 -6.71 -3.95
CA SER A 35 10.11 -8.01 -3.81
C SER A 35 10.52 -8.43 -5.22
N PRO A 36 11.71 -9.02 -5.42
CA PRO A 36 12.12 -9.50 -6.73
C PRO A 36 10.98 -10.25 -7.47
N MET A 37 10.13 -10.95 -6.70
CA MET A 37 8.88 -11.57 -7.17
C MET A 37 7.88 -10.58 -7.79
N ASN A 38 7.59 -9.46 -7.14
CA ASN A 38 6.65 -8.44 -7.66
C ASN A 38 7.15 -7.80 -8.95
N ILE A 39 8.47 -7.64 -9.11
CA ILE A 39 9.07 -7.13 -10.36
C ILE A 39 8.91 -8.18 -11.46
N LEU A 40 9.16 -9.45 -11.14
CA LEU A 40 9.04 -10.57 -12.07
C LEU A 40 7.59 -10.74 -12.57
N GLU A 41 6.61 -10.69 -11.67
CA GLU A 41 5.17 -10.73 -12.00
C GLU A 41 4.74 -9.56 -12.88
N GLU A 42 5.24 -8.35 -12.60
CA GLU A 42 4.91 -7.17 -13.40
C GLU A 42 5.41 -7.29 -14.85
N ARG A 43 6.61 -7.85 -15.07
CA ARG A 43 7.17 -8.06 -16.42
C ARG A 43 6.42 -9.15 -17.18
N TYR A 44 6.03 -10.23 -16.49
CA TYR A 44 5.21 -11.28 -17.08
C TYR A 44 3.82 -10.75 -17.47
N ALA A 45 3.18 -9.95 -16.60
CA ALA A 45 1.90 -9.33 -16.88
C ALA A 45 1.95 -8.33 -18.05
N LYS A 46 3.09 -7.66 -18.24
CA LYS A 46 3.35 -6.80 -19.41
C LYS A 46 3.67 -7.59 -20.68
N GLY A 47 3.90 -8.89 -20.59
CA GLY A 47 4.33 -9.73 -21.71
C GLY A 47 5.79 -9.49 -22.14
N GLU A 48 6.61 -8.89 -21.28
CA GLU A 48 8.03 -8.64 -21.53
C GLU A 48 8.89 -9.91 -21.39
N ILE A 49 8.36 -10.93 -20.71
CA ILE A 49 9.00 -12.24 -20.53
C ILE A 49 8.01 -13.36 -20.82
N THR A 50 8.55 -14.48 -21.28
CA THR A 50 7.80 -15.71 -21.54
C THR A 50 7.50 -16.46 -20.24
N LYS A 51 6.56 -17.40 -20.30
CA LYS A 51 6.22 -18.26 -19.16
C LYS A 51 7.42 -19.07 -18.65
N GLU A 52 8.26 -19.55 -19.56
CA GLU A 52 9.47 -20.32 -19.23
C GLU A 52 10.49 -19.47 -18.46
N GLU A 53 10.73 -18.23 -18.92
CA GLU A 53 11.62 -17.28 -18.23
C GLU A 53 11.08 -16.87 -16.85
N PHE A 54 9.75 -16.74 -16.72
CA PHE A 54 9.10 -16.46 -15.44
C PHE A 54 9.29 -17.61 -14.44
N GLU A 55 9.07 -18.87 -14.86
CA GLU A 55 9.20 -20.04 -13.99
C GLU A 55 10.64 -20.24 -13.51
N ASN A 56 11.63 -20.13 -14.40
CA ASN A 56 13.06 -20.25 -14.06
C ASN A 56 13.51 -19.18 -13.04
N GLN A 57 13.09 -17.93 -13.23
CA GLN A 57 13.42 -16.84 -12.31
C GLN A 57 12.69 -16.98 -10.97
N LYS A 58 11.43 -17.46 -10.98
CA LYS A 58 10.66 -17.71 -9.77
C LYS A 58 11.31 -18.78 -8.88
N GLU A 59 11.80 -19.86 -9.48
CA GLU A 59 12.54 -20.90 -8.74
C GLU A 59 13.82 -20.36 -8.14
N THR A 60 14.59 -19.59 -8.93
CA THR A 60 15.84 -18.95 -8.47
C THR A 60 15.60 -18.02 -7.27
N LEU A 61 14.49 -17.28 -7.27
CA LEU A 61 14.14 -16.36 -6.18
C LEU A 61 13.62 -17.06 -4.91
N ASN A 62 13.06 -18.25 -5.03
CA ASN A 62 12.55 -19.04 -3.89
C ASN A 62 13.63 -19.96 -3.27
N GLN A 63 14.78 -20.13 -3.91
CA GLN A 63 15.88 -20.97 -3.41
C GLN A 63 16.95 -20.22 -2.58
N ASN A 64 16.73 -18.93 -2.29
CA ASN A 64 17.52 -18.12 -1.33
C ASN A 64 16.79 -17.97 0.00
#